data_AF-A0A0N4XAL7-F1
#
_entry.id   AF-A0A0N4XAL7-F1
#
_cell.length_a   1.000
_cell.length_b   1.000
_cell.length_c   1.000
_cell.angle_alpha   90.00
_cell.angle_beta   90.00
_cell.angle_gamma   90.00
#
_symmetry.space_group_name_H-M   'P 1'
#
loop_
_entity.id
_entity.type
_entity.pdbx_description
1 polymer ?
#
loop_
_entity_poly.entity_id
_entity_poly.type
_entity_poly.pdbx_seq_one_letter_code
_entity_poly.pdbx_strand_id
1 'polypeptide(L)'
;MYEKKLVAMRRGAATVKGVKYSRQLEMAMLDISTAEKGKPLDDQVREEFQLAGVTAFCYLLLDPRKISVDVDSMDLKSFVQSIFYVGKGSKARPLAHLIEAKKEKELKSPKLTSNAKLQRIDSIWKNGNGVVCLQINHSVSDEEAFVREAALIEAIKLENLTNVKGGEWRGKSKTWSPSMRAEFGTYQLLRALGVLKMEGIRPIFPQALPDSLSPFAPKKNA
;
A
#
# COMPACT_ATOMS: atom_id res chain seq x y z
N MET A 1 31.66 9.62 20.73
CA MET A 1 30.32 10.02 20.21
C MET A 1 29.55 8.85 19.60
N TYR A 2 30.19 7.96 18.82
CA TYR A 2 29.54 6.81 18.17
C TYR A 2 28.86 5.82 19.14
N GLU A 3 29.51 5.44 20.23
CA GLU A 3 28.95 4.52 21.23
C GLU A 3 27.71 5.06 21.94
N LYS A 4 27.69 6.37 22.26
CA LYS A 4 26.52 7.02 22.87
C LYS A 4 25.30 6.97 21.94
N LYS A 5 25.50 7.18 20.62
CA LYS A 5 24.44 7.06 19.60
C LYS A 5 23.95 5.61 19.47
N LEU A 6 24.85 4.64 19.49
CA LEU A 6 24.53 3.20 19.45
C LEU A 6 23.75 2.74 20.68
N VAL A 7 24.13 3.18 21.88
CA VAL A 7 23.42 2.87 23.12
C VAL A 7 22.02 3.52 23.13
N ALA A 8 21.90 4.76 22.64
CA ALA A 8 20.60 5.43 22.50
C ALA A 8 19.68 4.68 21.51
N MET A 9 20.19 4.26 20.35
CA MET A 9 19.44 3.46 19.38
C MET A 9 19.00 2.11 19.97
N ARG A 10 19.90 1.41 20.69
CA ARG A 10 19.58 0.13 21.33
C ARG A 10 18.52 0.26 22.42
N ARG A 11 18.59 1.31 23.24
CA ARG A 11 17.56 1.61 24.25
C ARG A 11 16.23 1.96 23.60
N GLY A 12 16.22 2.79 22.55
CA GLY A 12 15.02 3.10 21.77
C GLY A 12 14.36 1.84 21.20
N ALA A 13 15.15 0.97 20.57
CA ALA A 13 14.65 -0.28 19.97
C ALA A 13 14.01 -1.23 20.99
N ALA A 14 14.49 -1.25 22.24
CA ALA A 14 13.93 -2.08 23.31
C ALA A 14 12.54 -1.61 23.78
N THR A 15 12.23 -0.32 23.58
CA THR A 15 10.93 0.26 23.99
C THR A 15 9.84 0.08 22.94
N VAL A 16 10.20 -0.18 21.67
CA VAL A 16 9.25 -0.37 20.58
C VAL A 16 8.68 -1.78 20.62
N LYS A 17 7.38 -1.86 20.92
CA LYS A 17 6.65 -3.13 21.07
C LYS A 17 5.98 -3.62 19.79
N GLY A 18 5.79 -2.77 18.77
CA GLY A 18 5.04 -3.16 17.56
C GLY A 18 3.55 -3.31 17.87
N VAL A 19 2.96 -2.33 18.57
CA VAL A 19 1.56 -2.42 19.02
C VAL A 19 0.64 -2.12 17.84
N LYS A 20 0.80 -0.96 17.22
CA LYS A 20 -0.07 -0.51 16.15
C LYS A 20 0.40 -1.05 14.81
N TYR A 21 1.69 -0.90 14.50
CA TYR A 21 2.31 -1.43 13.29
C TYR A 21 3.30 -2.54 13.65
N SER A 22 3.92 -3.18 12.66
CA SER A 22 5.04 -4.08 12.95
C SER A 22 6.13 -3.33 13.72
N ARG A 23 6.88 -4.05 14.56
CA ARG A 23 7.97 -3.45 15.34
C ARG A 23 9.01 -2.79 14.41
N GLN A 24 9.28 -3.40 13.27
CA GLN A 24 10.19 -2.94 12.23
C GLN A 24 9.74 -1.58 11.68
N LEU A 25 8.44 -1.46 11.36
CA LEU A 25 7.87 -0.24 10.84
C LEU A 25 7.84 0.87 11.91
N GLU A 26 7.46 0.55 13.15
CA GLU A 26 7.50 1.51 14.26
C GLU A 26 8.93 2.01 14.54
N MET A 27 9.93 1.13 14.46
CA MET A 27 11.34 1.52 14.60
C MET A 27 11.81 2.42 13.46
N ALA A 28 11.35 2.18 12.22
CA ALA A 28 11.67 3.03 11.08
C ALA A 28 11.01 4.41 11.16
N MET A 29 9.76 4.49 11.65
CA MET A 29 9.06 5.76 11.87
C MET A 29 9.70 6.64 12.94
N LEU A 30 10.49 6.06 13.85
CA LEU A 30 11.21 6.76 14.91
C LEU A 30 12.68 7.03 14.57
N ASP A 31 13.10 6.73 13.34
CA ASP A 31 14.50 6.78 12.88
C ASP A 31 15.47 5.97 13.76
N ILE A 32 14.97 4.95 14.46
CA ILE A 32 15.74 4.07 15.35
C ILE A 32 16.46 2.98 14.53
N SER A 33 15.88 2.57 13.40
CA SER A 33 16.47 1.60 12.48
C SER A 33 16.18 1.99 11.04
N THR A 34 17.16 1.77 10.16
CA THR A 34 17.00 2.00 8.73
C THR A 34 16.11 0.92 8.11
N ALA A 35 15.20 1.32 7.23
CA ALA A 35 14.42 0.38 6.42
C ALA A 35 15.28 -0.38 5.40
N GLU A 36 16.53 0.07 5.15
CA GLU A 36 17.49 -0.57 4.24
C GLU A 36 17.79 -2.04 4.55
N LYS A 37 17.47 -2.53 5.76
CA LYS A 37 17.55 -3.96 6.09
C LYS A 37 16.64 -4.83 5.21
N GLY A 38 15.57 -4.26 4.64
CA GLY A 38 14.71 -4.97 3.70
C GLY A 38 15.25 -5.03 2.27
N LYS A 39 16.34 -4.31 1.93
CA LYS A 39 16.91 -4.30 0.57
C LYS A 39 17.41 -5.70 0.13
N PRO A 40 18.16 -6.48 0.94
CA PRO A 40 18.55 -7.84 0.54
C PRO A 40 17.35 -8.78 0.34
N LEU A 41 16.24 -8.54 1.05
CA LEU A 41 15.00 -9.30 0.88
C LEU A 41 14.30 -8.93 -0.42
N ASP A 42 14.32 -7.65 -0.81
CA ASP A 42 13.84 -7.19 -2.12
C ASP A 42 14.64 -7.82 -3.26
N ASP A 43 15.96 -7.91 -3.13
CA ASP A 43 16.83 -8.54 -4.13
C ASP A 43 16.52 -10.03 -4.28
N GLN A 44 16.33 -10.76 -3.17
CA GLN A 44 15.94 -12.17 -3.19
C GLN A 44 14.60 -12.39 -3.91
N VAL A 45 13.61 -11.54 -3.65
CA VAL A 45 12.29 -11.63 -4.29
C VAL A 45 12.40 -11.34 -5.79
N ARG A 46 13.15 -10.29 -6.18
CA ARG A 46 13.38 -9.95 -7.59
C ARG A 46 14.09 -11.05 -8.36
N GLU A 47 15.12 -11.66 -7.76
CA GLU A 47 15.88 -12.75 -8.36
C GLU A 47 15.01 -14.01 -8.51
N GLU A 48 14.22 -14.34 -7.49
CA GLU A 48 13.38 -15.55 -7.50
C GLU A 48 12.26 -15.49 -8.55
N PHE A 49 11.68 -14.31 -8.80
CA PHE A 49 10.49 -14.16 -9.63
C PHE A 49 10.73 -13.45 -10.97
N GLN A 50 11.99 -13.39 -11.43
CA GLN A 50 12.45 -12.62 -12.60
C GLN A 50 11.92 -13.09 -13.98
N LEU A 51 10.88 -13.94 -14.02
CA LEU A 51 10.40 -14.61 -15.23
C LEU A 51 9.44 -13.74 -16.07
N ALA A 52 9.33 -14.08 -17.37
CA ALA A 52 8.44 -13.43 -18.33
C ALA A 52 6.96 -13.42 -17.85
N GLY A 53 6.28 -12.29 -18.05
CA GLY A 53 4.91 -12.07 -17.52
C GLY A 53 4.77 -10.88 -16.56
N VAL A 54 5.61 -9.86 -16.72
CA VAL A 54 5.74 -8.69 -15.85
C VAL A 54 4.66 -7.61 -16.06
N THR A 55 3.40 -7.98 -15.87
CA THR A 55 2.26 -7.07 -16.05
C THR A 55 1.61 -6.63 -14.75
N ALA A 56 2.06 -7.18 -13.62
CA ALA A 56 1.53 -6.88 -12.31
C ALA A 56 2.27 -5.72 -11.65
N PHE A 57 1.61 -5.15 -10.65
CA PHE A 57 2.11 -4.12 -9.76
C PHE A 57 1.36 -4.16 -8.44
N CYS A 58 1.90 -3.48 -7.43
CA CYS A 58 1.19 -3.20 -6.18
C CYS A 58 0.64 -1.77 -6.22
N TYR A 59 -0.43 -1.51 -5.48
CA TYR A 59 -0.98 -0.17 -5.34
C TYR A 59 -1.52 0.07 -3.95
N LEU A 60 -1.54 1.33 -3.57
CA LEU A 60 -2.01 1.83 -2.30
C LEU A 60 -3.16 2.80 -2.55
N LEU A 61 -4.24 2.67 -1.79
CA LEU A 61 -5.25 3.73 -1.71
C LEU A 61 -5.01 4.55 -0.45
N LEU A 62 -4.84 5.87 -0.65
CA LEU A 62 -4.52 6.82 0.39
C LEU A 62 -5.70 7.78 0.61
N ASP A 63 -5.92 8.13 1.87
CA ASP A 63 -6.86 9.13 2.34
C ASP A 63 -6.17 10.50 2.37
N PRO A 64 -6.44 11.40 1.41
CA PRO A 64 -5.72 12.67 1.30
C PRO A 64 -5.93 13.59 2.51
N ARG A 65 -7.01 13.39 3.29
CA ARG A 65 -7.28 14.17 4.51
C ARG A 65 -6.22 13.95 5.59
N LYS A 66 -5.38 12.93 5.42
CA LYS A 66 -4.26 12.59 6.31
C LYS A 66 -2.90 12.91 5.69
N ILE A 67 -2.88 13.49 4.50
CA ILE A 67 -1.65 13.90 3.81
C ILE A 67 -1.42 15.37 4.11
N SER A 68 -0.19 15.74 4.49
CA SER A 68 0.22 17.13 4.69
C SER A 68 0.09 17.92 3.39
N VAL A 69 -0.13 19.24 3.49
CA VAL A 69 -0.20 20.13 2.33
C VAL A 69 1.10 20.08 1.52
N ASP A 70 2.22 19.98 2.21
CA ASP A 70 3.53 19.74 1.61
C ASP A 70 3.86 18.25 1.66
N VAL A 71 3.93 17.63 0.48
CA VAL A 71 4.25 16.21 0.30
C VAL A 71 5.74 15.96 0.50
N ASP A 72 6.59 16.93 0.17
CA ASP A 72 8.04 16.74 0.20
C ASP A 72 8.54 16.61 1.64
N SER A 73 7.92 17.30 2.59
CA SER A 73 8.19 17.15 4.03
C SER A 73 7.47 15.98 4.69
N MET A 74 6.65 15.21 3.96
CA MET A 74 5.90 14.09 4.53
C MET A 74 6.85 13.01 5.10
N ASP A 75 6.62 12.62 6.35
CA ASP A 75 7.34 11.54 7.01
C ASP A 75 6.68 10.17 6.79
N LEU A 76 7.42 9.09 7.11
CA LEU A 76 6.93 7.72 6.95
C LEU A 76 5.66 7.46 7.78
N LYS A 77 5.57 8.07 8.96
CA LYS A 77 4.43 7.91 9.85
C LYS A 77 3.14 8.47 9.24
N SER A 78 3.17 9.71 8.77
CA SER A 78 2.02 10.38 8.15
C SER A 78 1.63 9.67 6.86
N PHE A 79 2.62 9.26 6.06
CA PHE A 79 2.39 8.47 4.85
C PHE A 79 1.63 7.18 5.14
N VAL A 80 2.13 6.36 6.08
CA VAL A 80 1.48 5.09 6.44
C VAL A 80 0.08 5.30 7.02
N GLN A 81 -0.12 6.37 7.80
CA GLN A 81 -1.45 6.69 8.34
C GLN A 81 -2.49 7.06 7.27
N SER A 82 -2.04 7.58 6.13
CA SER A 82 -2.89 7.88 4.99
C SER A 82 -3.33 6.63 4.23
N ILE A 83 -2.52 5.56 4.22
CA ILE A 83 -2.84 4.30 3.55
C ILE A 83 -4.02 3.63 4.27
N PHE A 84 -5.08 3.34 3.53
CA PHE A 84 -6.22 2.58 4.04
C PHE A 84 -6.44 1.26 3.30
N TYR A 85 -5.79 1.04 2.15
CA TYR A 85 -5.90 -0.22 1.42
C TYR A 85 -4.61 -0.51 0.67
N VAL A 86 -4.22 -1.79 0.67
CA VAL A 86 -3.11 -2.34 -0.12
C VAL A 86 -3.70 -3.34 -1.10
N GLY A 87 -3.29 -3.29 -2.36
CA GLY A 87 -3.72 -4.26 -3.35
C GLY A 87 -2.61 -4.61 -4.33
N LYS A 88 -2.72 -5.79 -4.94
CA LYS A 88 -2.05 -6.09 -6.21
C LYS A 88 -3.03 -6.00 -7.38
N GLY A 89 -2.50 -5.68 -8.55
CA GLY A 89 -3.31 -5.56 -9.75
C GLY A 89 -2.50 -5.62 -11.03
N SER A 90 -3.23 -5.74 -12.13
CA SER A 90 -2.76 -5.50 -13.48
C SER A 90 -3.76 -4.58 -14.18
N LYS A 91 -3.31 -3.89 -15.23
CA LYS A 91 -4.15 -2.97 -16.03
C LYS A 91 -4.88 -1.94 -15.13
N ALA A 92 -6.18 -1.74 -15.34
CA ALA A 92 -6.99 -0.75 -14.63
C ALA A 92 -7.55 -1.24 -13.28
N ARG A 93 -6.96 -2.28 -12.66
CA ARG A 93 -7.49 -2.87 -11.42
C ARG A 93 -7.71 -1.87 -10.27
N PRO A 94 -6.82 -0.89 -10.00
CA PRO A 94 -7.07 0.09 -8.93
C PRO A 94 -8.32 0.94 -9.20
N LEU A 95 -8.52 1.33 -10.46
CA LEU A 95 -9.67 2.11 -10.91
C LEU A 95 -10.98 1.34 -10.72
N ALA A 96 -10.96 0.01 -10.85
CA ALA A 96 -12.12 -0.85 -10.65
C ALA A 96 -12.78 -0.65 -9.27
N HIS A 97 -11.98 -0.46 -8.21
CA HIS A 97 -12.50 -0.25 -6.86
C HIS A 97 -13.20 1.09 -6.69
N LEU A 98 -12.70 2.12 -7.38
CA LEU A 98 -13.33 3.43 -7.38
C LEU A 98 -14.61 3.42 -8.21
N ILE A 99 -14.60 2.77 -9.39
CA ILE A 99 -15.82 2.63 -10.21
C ILE A 99 -16.89 1.83 -9.47
N GLU A 100 -16.51 0.76 -8.77
CA GLU A 100 -17.42 0.02 -7.88
C GLU A 100 -18.02 0.94 -6.82
N ALA A 101 -17.19 1.73 -6.11
CA ALA A 101 -17.69 2.66 -5.11
C ALA A 101 -18.64 3.73 -5.69
N LYS A 102 -18.36 4.26 -6.89
CA LYS A 102 -19.25 5.21 -7.59
C LYS A 102 -20.61 4.56 -7.87
N LYS A 103 -20.60 3.37 -8.46
CA LYS A 103 -21.81 2.61 -8.80
C LYS A 103 -22.65 2.28 -7.56
N GLU A 104 -22.03 1.72 -6.52
CA GLU A 104 -22.73 1.36 -5.28
C GLU A 104 -23.32 2.58 -4.57
N LYS A 105 -22.67 3.75 -4.68
CA LYS A 105 -23.17 5.03 -4.19
C LYS A 105 -24.39 5.52 -4.96
N GLU A 106 -24.36 5.49 -6.29
CA GLU A 106 -25.48 5.87 -7.16
C GLU A 106 -26.70 4.98 -6.92
N LEU A 107 -26.47 3.67 -6.72
CA LEU A 107 -27.51 2.70 -6.40
C LEU A 107 -28.01 2.78 -4.96
N LYS A 108 -27.43 3.63 -4.10
CA LYS A 108 -27.70 3.69 -2.65
C LYS A 108 -27.63 2.30 -1.99
N SER A 109 -26.68 1.50 -2.43
CA SER A 109 -26.56 0.10 -2.04
C SER A 109 -26.12 -0.05 -0.57
N PRO A 110 -26.68 -1.03 0.18
CA PRO A 110 -26.23 -1.33 1.54
C PRO A 110 -24.77 -1.80 1.60
N LYS A 111 -24.18 -2.20 0.46
CA LYS A 111 -22.77 -2.57 0.34
C LYS A 111 -21.83 -1.41 0.67
N LEU A 112 -22.27 -0.18 0.42
CA LEU A 112 -21.49 1.03 0.70
C LEU A 112 -21.22 1.20 2.20
N THR A 113 -22.13 0.71 3.05
CA THR A 113 -22.01 0.78 4.51
C THR A 113 -21.45 -0.48 5.14
N SER A 114 -21.64 -1.65 4.52
CA SER A 114 -21.13 -2.93 5.07
C SER A 114 -19.69 -3.26 4.66
N ASN A 115 -19.18 -2.65 3.58
CA ASN A 115 -17.81 -2.83 3.13
C ASN A 115 -16.92 -1.66 3.57
N ALA A 116 -15.98 -1.91 4.48
CA ALA A 116 -15.10 -0.87 5.03
C ALA A 116 -14.31 -0.08 3.97
N LYS A 117 -13.91 -0.73 2.86
CA LYS A 117 -13.20 -0.05 1.76
C LYS A 117 -14.11 0.91 1.03
N LEU A 118 -15.30 0.45 0.63
CA LEU A 118 -16.28 1.31 -0.06
C LEU A 118 -16.76 2.44 0.83
N GLN A 119 -16.99 2.15 2.11
CA GLN A 119 -17.34 3.15 3.13
C GLN A 119 -16.26 4.23 3.27
N ARG A 120 -14.97 3.83 3.27
CA ARG A 120 -13.86 4.79 3.32
C ARG A 120 -13.81 5.66 2.08
N ILE A 121 -13.93 5.08 0.89
CA ILE A 121 -13.95 5.82 -0.38
C ILE A 121 -15.10 6.82 -0.40
N ASP A 122 -16.32 6.40 -0.05
CA ASP A 122 -17.47 7.31 0.00
C ASP A 122 -17.32 8.42 1.03
N SER A 123 -16.75 8.12 2.21
CA SER A 123 -16.44 9.12 3.23
C SER A 123 -15.50 10.21 2.71
N ILE A 124 -14.44 9.83 1.98
CA ILE A 124 -13.49 10.77 1.38
C ILE A 124 -14.23 11.68 0.38
N TRP A 125 -15.01 11.10 -0.53
CA TRP A 125 -15.76 11.85 -1.53
C TRP A 125 -16.84 12.76 -0.95
N LYS A 126 -17.56 12.33 0.07
CA LYS A 126 -18.56 13.17 0.77
C LYS A 126 -17.94 14.39 1.45
N ASN A 127 -16.67 14.31 1.83
CA ASN A 127 -15.91 15.44 2.36
C ASN A 127 -15.26 16.31 1.27
N GLY A 128 -15.68 16.18 0.00
CA GLY A 128 -15.16 16.99 -1.10
C GLY A 128 -13.71 16.67 -1.51
N ASN A 129 -13.19 15.51 -1.11
CA ASN A 129 -11.83 15.06 -1.44
C ASN A 129 -11.86 13.94 -2.49
N GLY A 130 -10.75 13.70 -3.20
CA GLY A 130 -10.58 12.55 -4.11
C GLY A 130 -9.71 11.45 -3.49
N VAL A 131 -9.89 10.19 -3.87
CA VAL A 131 -9.02 9.10 -3.38
C VAL A 131 -7.69 9.12 -4.13
N VAL A 132 -6.58 9.03 -3.42
CA VAL A 132 -5.26 8.96 -4.05
C VAL A 132 -4.90 7.51 -4.29
N CYS A 133 -4.56 7.17 -5.54
CA CYS A 133 -4.14 5.83 -5.93
C CYS A 133 -2.66 5.86 -6.33
N LEU A 134 -1.80 5.36 -5.46
CA LEU A 134 -0.36 5.28 -5.71
C LEU A 134 0.00 3.89 -6.23
N GLN A 135 0.52 3.79 -7.45
CA GLN A 135 1.03 2.53 -7.98
C GLN A 135 2.53 2.41 -7.64
N ILE A 136 2.95 1.21 -7.28
CA ILE A 136 4.30 0.88 -6.85
C ILE A 136 4.69 -0.50 -7.37
N ASN A 137 6.00 -0.78 -7.42
CA ASN A 137 6.52 -2.09 -7.82
C ASN A 137 5.99 -2.52 -9.20
N HIS A 138 6.11 -1.65 -10.21
CA HIS A 138 5.71 -1.95 -11.57
C HIS A 138 6.54 -3.06 -12.21
N SER A 139 5.95 -3.69 -13.23
CA SER A 139 6.62 -4.68 -14.07
C SER A 139 7.17 -5.85 -13.25
N VAL A 140 6.32 -6.39 -12.37
CA VAL A 140 6.60 -7.61 -11.60
C VAL A 140 5.68 -8.74 -12.06
N SER A 141 6.08 -9.98 -11.78
CA SER A 141 5.21 -11.13 -12.00
C SER A 141 4.04 -11.13 -10.99
N ASP A 142 2.97 -11.88 -11.30
CA ASP A 142 1.84 -12.02 -10.38
C ASP A 142 2.25 -12.63 -9.02
N GLU A 143 3.18 -13.60 -9.05
CA GLU A 143 3.71 -14.25 -7.85
C GLU A 143 4.54 -13.29 -6.99
N GLU A 144 5.38 -12.45 -7.62
CA GLU A 144 6.09 -11.38 -6.92
C GLU A 144 5.12 -10.37 -6.30
N ALA A 145 4.07 -9.96 -7.03
CA ALA A 145 3.07 -9.02 -6.54
C ALA A 145 2.32 -9.55 -5.31
N PHE A 146 2.07 -10.88 -5.23
CA PHE A 146 1.51 -11.50 -4.02
C PHE A 146 2.42 -11.31 -2.80
N VAL A 147 3.72 -11.58 -2.94
CA VAL A 147 4.69 -11.43 -1.83
C VAL A 147 4.82 -9.97 -1.40
N ARG A 148 4.86 -9.05 -2.37
CA ARG A 148 4.97 -7.61 -2.11
C ARG A 148 3.74 -7.07 -1.38
N GLU A 149 2.54 -7.43 -1.82
CA GLU A 149 1.28 -7.12 -1.13
C GLU A 149 1.25 -7.68 0.29
N ALA A 150 1.65 -8.95 0.47
CA ALA A 150 1.71 -9.60 1.79
C ALA A 150 2.65 -8.87 2.75
N ALA A 151 3.82 -8.46 2.27
CA ALA A 151 4.80 -7.75 3.08
C ALA A 151 4.32 -6.34 3.48
N LEU A 152 3.69 -5.60 2.57
CA LEU A 152 3.08 -4.29 2.89
C LEU A 152 2.01 -4.43 3.97
N ILE A 153 1.13 -5.44 3.85
CA ILE A 153 0.10 -5.72 4.86
C ILE A 153 0.73 -6.20 6.18
N GLU A 154 1.78 -7.02 6.16
CA GLU A 154 2.49 -7.45 7.38
C GLU A 154 3.07 -6.26 8.14
N ALA A 155 3.67 -5.29 7.43
CA ALA A 155 4.26 -4.12 8.05
C ALA A 155 3.20 -3.17 8.64
N ILE A 156 2.11 -2.90 7.92
CA ILE A 156 1.02 -2.01 8.36
C ILE A 156 0.09 -2.71 9.37
N LYS A 157 0.04 -4.04 9.32
CA LYS A 157 -0.98 -4.91 9.93
C LYS A 157 -2.40 -4.70 9.41
N LEU A 158 -3.16 -5.79 9.35
CA LEU A 158 -4.49 -5.84 8.73
C LEU A 158 -5.50 -4.92 9.43
N GLU A 159 -5.43 -4.80 10.76
CA GLU A 159 -6.32 -3.97 11.57
C GLU A 159 -6.24 -2.46 11.27
N ASN A 160 -5.17 -2.00 10.61
CA ASN A 160 -5.02 -0.61 10.18
C ASN A 160 -5.48 -0.37 8.73
N LEU A 161 -5.94 -1.42 8.04
CA LEU A 161 -6.37 -1.39 6.65
C LEU A 161 -7.85 -1.76 6.52
N THR A 162 -8.45 -1.41 5.39
CA THR A 162 -9.79 -1.87 4.99
C THR A 162 -9.74 -3.17 4.19
N ASN A 163 -8.56 -3.81 4.10
CA ASN A 163 -8.39 -5.13 3.52
C ASN A 163 -9.20 -6.15 4.32
N VAL A 164 -9.85 -7.09 3.64
CA VAL A 164 -10.64 -8.16 4.31
C VAL A 164 -9.74 -9.29 4.80
N LYS A 165 -8.62 -9.52 4.12
CA LYS A 165 -7.64 -10.58 4.45
C LYS A 165 -6.22 -10.07 4.24
N GLY A 166 -5.27 -10.76 4.87
CA GLY A 166 -3.85 -10.59 4.61
C GLY A 166 -3.45 -10.99 3.19
N GLY A 167 -2.22 -10.65 2.81
CA GLY A 167 -1.63 -11.09 1.55
C GLY A 167 -1.11 -12.52 1.62
N GLU A 168 -0.61 -13.01 0.50
CA GLU A 168 -0.22 -14.41 0.33
C GLU A 168 1.28 -14.54 0.06
N TRP A 169 1.95 -15.41 0.81
CA TRP A 169 3.39 -15.64 0.68
C TRP A 169 3.71 -16.72 -0.37
N ARG A 170 4.71 -16.47 -1.21
CA ARG A 170 5.14 -17.33 -2.33
C ARG A 170 6.63 -17.65 -2.26
N GLY A 171 7.05 -18.71 -2.92
CA GLY A 171 8.47 -19.05 -3.01
C GLY A 171 9.17 -19.15 -1.65
N LYS A 172 10.42 -18.70 -1.59
CA LYS A 172 11.25 -18.68 -0.36
C LYS A 172 10.66 -17.83 0.76
N SER A 173 9.84 -16.82 0.44
CA SER A 173 9.24 -15.95 1.45
C SER A 173 8.24 -16.66 2.40
N LYS A 174 7.78 -17.86 2.03
CA LYS A 174 6.95 -18.72 2.91
C LYS A 174 7.65 -19.13 4.21
N THR A 175 8.98 -19.24 4.20
CA THR A 175 9.77 -19.63 5.38
C THR A 175 10.39 -18.44 6.12
N TRP A 176 10.20 -17.22 5.61
CA TRP A 176 10.69 -16.02 6.28
C TRP A 176 10.03 -15.84 7.64
N SER A 177 10.86 -15.45 8.62
CA SER A 177 10.34 -15.06 9.93
C SER A 177 9.42 -13.83 9.81
N PRO A 178 8.48 -13.63 10.75
CA PRO A 178 7.65 -12.42 10.78
C PRO A 178 8.48 -11.12 10.77
N SER A 179 9.65 -11.12 11.43
CA SER A 179 10.56 -9.98 11.41
C SER A 179 11.05 -9.66 9.99
N MET A 180 11.51 -10.67 9.25
CA MET A 180 11.99 -10.47 7.87
C MET A 180 10.86 -9.97 6.96
N ARG A 181 9.66 -10.55 7.08
CA ARG A 181 8.48 -10.13 6.33
C ARG A 181 8.13 -8.66 6.59
N ALA A 182 8.14 -8.25 7.85
CA ALA A 182 7.92 -6.88 8.27
C ALA A 182 9.04 -5.94 7.84
N GLU A 183 10.31 -6.37 7.85
CA GLU A 183 11.45 -5.59 7.34
C GLU A 183 11.29 -5.33 5.84
N PHE A 184 10.92 -6.35 5.07
CA PHE A 184 10.67 -6.21 3.64
C PHE A 184 9.50 -5.26 3.35
N GLY A 185 8.39 -5.38 4.09
CA GLY A 185 7.26 -4.46 3.98
C GLY A 185 7.63 -3.02 4.32
N THR A 186 8.41 -2.82 5.39
CA THR A 186 8.90 -1.50 5.83
C THR A 186 9.77 -0.84 4.78
N TYR A 187 10.68 -1.60 4.16
CA TYR A 187 11.49 -1.13 3.03
C TYR A 187 10.62 -0.67 1.86
N GLN A 188 9.62 -1.47 1.47
CA GLN A 188 8.71 -1.11 0.38
C GLN A 188 7.91 0.17 0.68
N LEU A 189 7.46 0.37 1.93
CA LEU A 189 6.77 1.59 2.33
C LEU A 189 7.66 2.84 2.22
N LEU A 190 8.95 2.73 2.60
CA LEU A 190 9.89 3.83 2.43
C LEU A 190 10.09 4.16 0.94
N ARG A 191 10.20 3.15 0.09
CA ARG A 191 10.28 3.35 -1.37
C ARG A 191 9.00 3.97 -1.92
N ALA A 192 7.84 3.52 -1.45
CA ALA A 192 6.53 4.06 -1.86
C ALA A 192 6.36 5.53 -1.46
N LEU A 193 6.83 5.94 -0.27
CA LEU A 193 6.87 7.35 0.11
C LEU A 193 7.72 8.16 -0.88
N GLY A 194 8.88 7.65 -1.27
CA GLY A 194 9.71 8.27 -2.32
C GLY A 194 8.96 8.44 -3.64
N VAL A 195 8.21 7.43 -4.08
CA VAL A 195 7.36 7.51 -5.29
C VAL A 195 6.29 8.59 -5.13
N LEU A 196 5.58 8.65 -3.99
CA LEU A 196 4.58 9.69 -3.75
C LEU A 196 5.17 11.10 -3.82
N LYS A 197 6.35 11.31 -3.24
CA LYS A 197 7.05 12.60 -3.30
C LYS A 197 7.42 12.99 -4.74
N MET A 198 7.90 12.04 -5.52
CA MET A 198 8.26 12.29 -6.92
C MET A 198 7.04 12.51 -7.83
N GLU A 199 5.97 11.72 -7.67
CA GLU A 199 4.79 11.79 -8.54
C GLU A 199 3.80 12.89 -8.16
N GLY A 200 3.86 13.32 -6.89
CA GLY A 200 2.89 14.20 -6.25
C GLY A 200 1.57 13.49 -5.95
N ILE A 201 0.62 14.24 -5.36
CA ILE A 201 -0.72 13.73 -5.09
C ILE A 201 -1.62 13.98 -6.30
N ARG A 202 -2.30 12.94 -6.78
CA ARG A 202 -3.34 13.03 -7.82
C ARG A 202 -4.65 12.41 -7.32
N PRO A 203 -5.53 13.20 -6.68
CA PRO A 203 -6.79 12.69 -6.13
C PRO A 203 -7.78 12.34 -7.25
N ILE A 204 -8.44 11.19 -7.12
CA ILE A 204 -9.46 10.71 -8.05
C ILE A 204 -10.85 10.96 -7.45
N PHE A 205 -11.57 11.87 -8.10
CA PHE A 205 -12.93 12.25 -7.76
C PHE A 205 -13.95 11.39 -8.52
N PRO A 206 -15.17 11.20 -7.99
CA PRO A 206 -16.17 10.36 -8.65
C PRO A 206 -16.57 10.87 -10.04
N GLN A 207 -16.47 12.18 -10.29
CA GLN A 207 -16.77 12.79 -11.60
C GLN A 207 -15.71 12.48 -12.67
N ALA A 208 -14.49 12.14 -12.25
CA ALA A 208 -13.39 11.76 -13.15
C ALA A 208 -13.44 10.26 -13.52
N LEU A 209 -14.35 9.48 -12.93
CA LEU A 209 -14.46 8.04 -13.16
C LEU A 209 -15.47 7.74 -14.28
N PRO A 210 -15.14 6.81 -15.20
CA PRO A 210 -16.10 6.32 -16.17
C PRO A 210 -17.18 5.47 -15.48
N ASP A 211 -18.32 5.28 -16.14
CA ASP A 211 -19.44 4.50 -15.59
C ASP A 211 -19.16 2.99 -15.56
N SER A 212 -18.25 2.53 -16.42
CA SER A 212 -17.72 1.17 -16.38
C SER A 212 -16.29 1.13 -16.91
N LEU A 213 -15.54 0.09 -16.52
CA LEU A 213 -14.32 -0.29 -17.23
C LEU A 213 -14.75 -0.91 -18.56
N SER A 214 -14.91 -0.10 -19.60
CA SER A 214 -15.26 -0.62 -20.93
C SER A 214 -14.28 -1.72 -21.36
N PRO A 215 -14.73 -2.85 -21.90
CA PRO A 215 -14.05 -3.38 -23.06
C PRO A 215 -14.54 -2.57 -24.27
N PHE A 216 -13.63 -2.11 -25.12
CA PHE A 216 -13.96 -2.07 -26.54
C PHE A 216 -14.32 -3.50 -26.95
N ALA A 217 -15.61 -3.79 -27.00
CA ALA A 217 -16.16 -4.83 -27.85
C ALA A 217 -17.18 -4.12 -28.73
N PRO A 218 -16.97 -3.99 -30.05
CA PRO A 218 -18.01 -3.48 -30.92
C PRO A 218 -19.23 -4.38 -30.75
N LYS A 219 -20.40 -3.77 -30.58
CA LYS A 219 -21.67 -4.46 -30.76
C LYS A 219 -21.59 -5.11 -32.14
N LYS A 220 -21.50 -6.44 -32.21
CA LYS A 220 -21.84 -7.16 -33.44
C LYS A 220 -23.33 -6.93 -33.61
N ASN A 221 -23.67 -5.99 -34.49
CA ASN A 221 -24.97 -5.96 -35.11
C ASN A 221 -25.03 -7.18 -36.05
N ALA A 222 -25.84 -8.17 -35.67
CA ALA A 222 -26.57 -9.09 -36.55
C ALA A 222 -27.49 -9.93 -35.66
#